data_AF-A0A1X4HX01-F1
#
_entry.id   AF-A0A1X4HX01-F1
#
_cell.length_a   1.000
_cell.length_b   1.000
_cell.length_c   1.000
_cell.angle_alpha   90.00
_cell.angle_beta   90.00
_cell.angle_gamma   90.00
#
_symmetry.space_group_name_H-M   'P 1'
#
loop_
_entity.id
_entity.type
_entity.pdbx_description
1 polymer ?
#
loop_
_entity_poly.entity_id
_entity_poly.type
_entity_poly.pdbx_seq_one_letter_code
_entity_poly.pdbx_strand_id
1 'polypeptide(L)'
;MTTTLRPVEPLQQNPDGTRSRRYQVCVNSRPVGAVHLGTHPVFGDAVARITSLRVEEPDRRRGRGTVAALAAEEVARGWGCRRIEATVPA
;
A
#
# COMPACT_ATOMS: atom_id res chain seq x y z
N MET A 1 -12.72 -1.64 15.96
CA MET A 1 -11.60 -0.69 15.78
C MET A 1 -11.17 -0.73 14.32
N THR A 2 -11.44 0.34 13.57
CA THR A 2 -11.35 0.36 12.10
C THR A 2 -9.95 0.73 11.64
N THR A 3 -9.36 -0.08 10.76
CA THR A 3 -8.08 0.24 10.09
C THR A 3 -8.37 0.81 8.70
N THR A 4 -7.72 1.91 8.31
CA THR A 4 -7.85 2.51 6.98
C THR A 4 -6.48 2.88 6.42
N LEU A 5 -6.41 3.12 5.11
CA LEU A 5 -5.28 3.79 4.48
C LEU A 5 -5.61 5.27 4.25
N ARG A 6 -4.70 6.16 4.66
CA ARG A 6 -4.79 7.59 4.41
C ARG A 6 -3.65 8.02 3.50
N PRO A 7 -3.91 8.58 2.30
CA PRO A 7 -2.84 9.11 1.46
C PRO A 7 -2.06 10.21 2.18
N VAL A 8 -0.72 10.19 2.08
CA VAL A 8 0.13 11.25 2.67
C VAL A 8 0.62 12.27 1.64
N GLU A 9 0.50 11.94 0.36
CA GLU A 9 1.00 12.72 -0.77
C GLU A 9 0.03 12.56 -1.97
N PRO A 10 0.07 13.43 -3.00
CA PRO A 10 -0.61 13.18 -4.27
C PRO A 10 -0.10 11.90 -4.95
N LEU A 11 -0.89 11.34 -5.86
CA LEU A 11 -0.43 10.22 -6.69
C LEU A 11 0.74 10.71 -7.56
N GLN A 12 1.89 10.07 -7.39
CA GLN A 12 3.08 10.37 -8.19
C GLN A 12 2.99 9.61 -9.52
N GLN A 13 3.32 10.29 -10.62
CA GLN A 13 3.52 9.68 -11.93
C GLN A 13 5.00 9.79 -12.27
N ASN A 14 5.62 8.67 -12.57
CA ASN A 14 7.04 8.57 -12.85
C ASN A 14 7.27 8.63 -14.37
N PRO A 15 8.46 9.06 -14.82
CA PRO A 15 8.78 9.15 -16.25
C PRO A 15 8.71 7.81 -17.00
N ASP A 16 8.84 6.69 -16.30
CA ASP A 16 8.71 5.34 -16.84
C ASP A 16 7.23 4.89 -17.02
N GLY A 17 6.28 5.81 -16.80
CA GLY A 17 4.84 5.53 -16.87
C GLY A 17 4.29 4.82 -15.63
N THR A 18 5.14 4.50 -14.64
CA THR A 18 4.66 3.95 -13.38
C THR A 18 4.03 5.04 -12.52
N ARG A 19 3.20 4.61 -11.58
CA ARG A 19 2.62 5.49 -10.55
C ARG A 19 2.88 4.93 -9.18
N SER A 20 3.01 5.81 -8.19
CA SER A 20 3.21 5.39 -6.80
C SER A 20 2.59 6.38 -5.82
N ARG A 21 2.23 5.89 -4.64
CA ARG A 21 1.70 6.71 -3.57
C ARG A 21 1.96 6.07 -2.21
N ARG A 22 2.37 6.89 -1.25
CA ARG A 22 2.46 6.50 0.15
C ARG A 22 1.12 6.69 0.88
N TYR A 23 0.86 5.77 1.80
CA TYR A 23 -0.29 5.77 2.67
C TYR A 23 0.14 5.56 4.12
N GLN A 24 -0.50 6.27 5.05
CA GLN A 24 -0.51 5.92 6.46
C GLN A 24 -1.54 4.81 6.69
N VAL A 25 -1.17 3.81 7.48
CA VAL A 25 -2.13 2.89 8.10
C VAL A 25 -2.68 3.62 9.32
N CYS A 26 -3.97 3.91 9.34
CA CYS A 26 -4.61 4.61 10.44
C CYS A 26 -5.55 3.68 11.19
N VAL A 27 -5.62 3.84 12.51
CA VAL A 27 -6.63 3.19 13.33
C VAL A 27 -7.36 4.25 14.14
N ASN A 28 -8.67 4.37 13.92
CA ASN A 28 -9.48 5.47 14.45
C ASN A 28 -8.76 6.82 14.27
N SER A 29 -8.27 7.09 13.04
CA SER A 29 -7.50 8.28 12.65
C SER A 29 -6.07 8.44 13.19
N ARG A 30 -5.62 7.63 14.16
CA ARG A 30 -4.22 7.62 14.63
C ARG A 30 -3.34 6.81 13.67
N PRO A 31 -2.19 7.34 13.20
CA PRO A 31 -1.25 6.56 12.39
C PRO A 31 -0.61 5.45 13.22
N VAL A 32 -0.54 4.24 12.65
CA VAL A 32 0.00 3.02 13.28
C VAL A 32 0.99 2.28 12.37
N GLY A 33 1.34 2.86 11.23
CA GLY A 33 2.15 2.22 10.22
C GLY A 33 2.04 2.93 8.88
N ALA A 34 2.64 2.32 7.86
CA ALA A 34 2.65 2.87 6.51
C ALA A 34 2.65 1.76 5.44
N VAL A 35 2.15 2.12 4.26
CA VAL A 35 2.23 1.32 3.04
C VAL A 35 2.76 2.21 1.91
N HIS A 36 3.69 1.69 1.13
CA HIS A 36 4.08 2.29 -0.15
C HIS A 36 3.62 1.37 -1.28
N LEU A 37 2.71 1.87 -2.11
CA LEU A 37 2.13 1.14 -3.24
C LEU A 37 2.52 1.84 -4.54
N GLY A 38 2.86 1.06 -5.56
CA GLY A 38 3.06 1.57 -6.91
C GLY A 38 2.69 0.56 -7.99
N THR A 39 2.87 0.92 -9.26
CA THR A 39 2.84 -0.05 -10.37
C THR A 39 4.22 -0.59 -10.68
N HIS A 40 4.28 -1.78 -11.27
CA HIS A 40 5.53 -2.50 -11.47
C HIS A 40 6.26 -1.94 -12.69
N PRO A 41 7.54 -1.53 -12.59
CA PRO A 41 8.29 -0.95 -13.72
C PRO A 41 8.52 -1.95 -14.86
N VAL A 42 8.65 -3.24 -14.53
CA VAL A 42 8.87 -4.31 -15.53
C VAL A 42 7.57 -4.91 -16.10
N PHE A 43 6.55 -5.13 -15.27
CA PHE A 43 5.30 -5.79 -15.70
C PHE A 43 4.20 -4.79 -16.10
N GLY A 44 4.50 -3.49 -16.05
CA GLY A 44 3.61 -2.43 -16.48
C GLY A 44 2.59 -1.98 -15.43
N ASP A 45 1.72 -1.08 -15.87
CA ASP A 45 0.72 -0.39 -15.06
C ASP A 45 -0.47 -1.27 -14.59
N ALA A 46 -0.65 -2.44 -15.22
CA ALA A 46 -1.62 -3.45 -14.85
C ALA A 46 -1.21 -4.31 -13.65
N VAL A 47 0.06 -4.21 -13.22
CA VAL A 47 0.59 -4.93 -12.05
C VAL A 47 0.98 -3.93 -10.97
N ALA A 48 0.36 -4.02 -9.81
CA ALA A 48 0.76 -3.25 -8.64
C ALA A 48 1.86 -3.96 -7.85
N ARG A 49 2.63 -3.19 -7.09
CA ARG A 49 3.66 -3.66 -6.18
C ARG A 49 3.54 -2.97 -4.83
N ILE A 50 3.47 -3.76 -3.77
CA ILE A 50 3.68 -3.27 -2.40
C ILE A 50 5.19 -3.19 -2.19
N THR A 51 5.73 -1.98 -2.25
CA THR A 51 7.17 -1.71 -2.06
C THR A 51 7.53 -1.84 -0.58
N SER A 52 6.65 -1.41 0.32
CA SER A 52 6.80 -1.62 1.76
C SER A 52 5.45 -1.64 2.46
N LEU A 53 5.36 -2.46 3.51
CA LEU A 53 4.25 -2.47 4.46
C LEU A 53 4.84 -2.64 5.85
N ARG A 54 4.55 -1.68 6.73
CA ARG A 54 5.01 -1.70 8.13
C ARG A 54 3.86 -1.35 9.05
N VAL A 55 3.77 -2.10 10.15
CA VAL A 55 2.96 -1.77 11.32
C VAL A 55 3.91 -1.50 12.46
N GLU A 56 3.70 -0.38 13.15
CA GLU A 56 4.50 -0.02 14.32
C GLU A 56 4.32 -1.04 15.43
N GLU A 57 5.40 -1.28 16.16
CA GLU A 57 5.51 -2.38 17.12
C GLU A 57 4.35 -2.46 18.14
N PRO A 58 3.90 -1.34 18.76
CA PRO A 58 2.77 -1.37 19.69
C PRO A 58 1.44 -1.84 19.07
N ASP A 59 1.31 -1.73 17.75
CA ASP A 59 0.09 -2.01 16.99
C ASP A 59 0.15 -3.36 16.21
N ARG A 60 1.23 -4.12 16.34
CA ARG A 60 1.40 -5.45 15.72
C ARG A 60 0.50 -6.51 16.36
N ARG A 61 0.37 -7.66 15.67
CA ARG A 61 -0.42 -8.84 16.12
C ARG A 61 -1.92 -8.57 16.35
N ARG A 62 -2.45 -7.49 15.77
CA ARG A 62 -3.88 -7.11 15.82
C ARG A 62 -4.57 -7.14 14.46
N GLY A 63 -4.01 -7.85 13.48
CA GLY A 63 -4.53 -7.93 12.11
C GLY A 63 -4.34 -6.68 11.23
N ARG A 64 -3.66 -5.64 11.74
CA ARG A 64 -3.50 -4.35 11.01
C ARG A 64 -2.76 -4.50 9.68
N GLY A 65 -1.74 -5.36 9.63
CA GLY A 65 -1.00 -5.63 8.39
C GLY A 65 -1.89 -6.28 7.32
N THR A 66 -2.74 -7.23 7.72
CA THR A 66 -3.71 -7.87 6.83
C THR A 66 -4.69 -6.87 6.25
N VAL A 67 -5.29 -6.02 7.10
CA VAL A 67 -6.24 -5.00 6.63
C VAL A 67 -5.54 -3.96 5.75
N ALA A 68 -4.30 -3.58 6.07
CA ALA A 68 -3.52 -2.67 5.24
C ALA A 68 -3.24 -3.27 3.84
N ALA A 69 -2.95 -4.57 3.75
CA ALA A 69 -2.78 -5.25 2.46
C ALA A 69 -4.08 -5.31 1.66
N LEU A 70 -5.22 -5.60 2.30
CA LEU A 70 -6.54 -5.59 1.65
C LEU A 70 -6.93 -4.20 1.15
N ALA A 71 -6.66 -3.17 1.95
CA ALA A 71 -6.92 -1.79 1.53
C ALA A 71 -5.98 -1.33 0.40
N ALA A 72 -4.73 -1.81 0.39
CA ALA A 72 -3.81 -1.57 -0.73
C ALA A 72 -4.31 -2.26 -2.02
N GLU A 73 -4.93 -3.43 -1.89
CA GLU A 73 -5.56 -4.12 -3.01
C GLU A 73 -6.74 -3.34 -3.59
N GLU A 74 -7.59 -2.77 -2.73
CA GLU A 74 -8.67 -1.89 -3.19
C GLU A 74 -8.16 -0.67 -3.95
N VAL A 75 -7.08 -0.04 -3.45
CA VAL A 75 -6.43 1.06 -4.18
C VAL A 75 -5.91 0.60 -5.54
N ALA A 76 -5.27 -0.57 -5.60
CA ALA A 76 -4.74 -1.14 -6.85
C ALA A 76 -5.86 -1.45 -7.85
N ARG A 77 -7.03 -1.90 -7.39
CA ARG A 77 -8.23 -2.04 -8.25
C ARG A 77 -8.69 -0.70 -8.79
N GLY A 78 -8.73 0.35 -7.97
CA GLY A 78 -9.05 1.71 -8.41
C GLY A 78 -8.06 2.28 -9.42
N TRP A 79 -6.84 1.76 -9.44
CA TRP A 79 -5.82 2.05 -10.44
C TRP A 79 -6.04 1.25 -11.75
N GLY A 80 -6.80 0.16 -11.72
CA GLY A 80 -6.99 -0.76 -12.85
C GLY A 80 -5.99 -1.91 -12.88
N CYS A 81 -5.21 -2.10 -11.81
CA CYS A 81 -4.30 -3.24 -11.69
C CYS A 81 -5.09 -4.54 -11.46
N ARG A 82 -4.58 -5.66 -12.00
CA ARG A 82 -5.21 -7.00 -11.91
C ARG A 82 -4.36 -8.01 -11.14
N ARG A 83 -3.14 -7.63 -10.78
CA ARG A 83 -2.17 -8.43 -10.03
C ARG A 83 -1.42 -7.53 -9.05
N ILE A 84 -1.07 -8.06 -7.89
CA ILE A 84 -0.23 -7.38 -6.90
C ILE A 84 0.95 -8.27 -6.56
N GLU A 85 2.14 -7.68 -6.54
CA GLU A 85 3.37 -8.34 -6.09
C GLU A 85 3.90 -7.71 -4.81
N ALA A 86 4.56 -8.54 -4.00
CA ALA A 86 5.30 -8.11 -2.84
C ALA A 86 6.52 -9.02 -2.67
N THR A 87 7.61 -8.47 -2.15
CA THR A 87 8.78 -9.24 -1.76
C THR A 87 8.82 -9.31 -0.24
N VAL A 88 8.89 -10.52 0.31
CA VAL A 88 9.07 -10.73 1.75
C VAL A 88 10.51 -11.16 1.97
N PRO A 89 11.33 -10.39 2.72
CA PRO A 89 12.68 -10.80 3.06
C PRO A 89 12.62 -12.07 3.94
N ALA A 90 13.60 -12.96 3.74
CA ALA A 90 13.77 -14.19 4.53
C ALA A 90 14.28 -13.90 5.95
#